data_AF-A0AAN7R3V9-F1
#
_entry.id   AF-A0AAN7R3V9-F1
#
_cell.length_a   1.000
_cell.length_b   1.000
_cell.length_c   1.000
_cell.angle_alpha   90.00
_cell.angle_beta   90.00
_cell.angle_gamma   90.00
#
_symmetry.space_group_name_H-M   'P 1'
#
loop_
_entity.id
_entity.type
_entity.pdbx_description
1 polymer ?
#
loop_
_entity_poly.entity_id
_entity_poly.type
_entity_poly.pdbx_seq_one_letter_code
_entity_poly.pdbx_strand_id
1 'polypeptide(L)'
;MLGLLPVTSWAKGASIGWHSDDNREYLKQRDFSAVCYLNSHGESFRGGLFHFKDGELQTVVPSAGDLLIYTADSNNIHSVEEVTDGERLTLTLWFSRNSTHDEDMKLISRLSQIYLNEESCRSFFPFPAPASSNMYLFSREQSFHEEFGINICFARLLVLGFSIYSSSDENLLEERCDILLKPLKLTRSDKLLSYEFSNILHALQVVQYYLWKSWDLPRPESTLSWGKVTELSHPQKEKVDKLKLALIKDHKLAWETFGFRCHESTELQDFNWACFSVAITAWEDYTSEKHKDLIRSLPHWINYQSIFCASFDTV
;
A
#
# COMPACT_ATOMS: atom_id res chain seq x y z
N MET A 1 -16.12 16.95 5.29
CA MET A 1 -15.67 15.59 5.63
C MET A 1 -14.71 15.71 6.81
N LEU A 2 -14.68 14.76 7.76
CA LEU A 2 -13.69 14.83 8.84
C LEU A 2 -12.37 14.20 8.33
N GLY A 3 -11.65 14.93 7.50
CA GLY A 3 -10.24 14.68 7.15
C GLY A 3 -9.90 13.39 6.45
N LEU A 4 -8.58 13.16 6.37
CA LEU A 4 -7.85 12.19 5.55
C LEU A 4 -8.62 10.90 5.25
N LEU A 5 -8.38 10.34 4.06
CA LEU A 5 -8.90 9.07 3.59
C LEU A 5 -7.95 7.92 3.98
N PRO A 6 -7.96 7.38 5.23
CA PRO A 6 -7.05 6.30 5.58
C PRO A 6 -7.49 5.02 4.86
N VAL A 7 -6.62 4.56 3.97
CA VAL A 7 -6.63 3.14 3.61
C VAL A 7 -6.09 2.37 4.80
N THR A 8 -6.94 1.55 5.41
CA THR A 8 -6.59 0.73 6.56
C THR A 8 -6.42 -0.71 6.13
N SER A 9 -5.30 -1.31 6.54
CA SER A 9 -5.06 -2.74 6.41
C SER A 9 -5.21 -3.42 7.78
N TRP A 10 -6.04 -4.46 7.81
CA TRP A 10 -6.21 -5.36 8.95
C TRP A 10 -5.60 -6.71 8.60
N ALA A 11 -4.41 -6.97 9.12
CA ALA A 11 -3.73 -8.25 8.97
C ALA A 11 -4.29 -9.31 9.93
N LYS A 12 -3.90 -10.57 9.72
CA LYS A 12 -4.21 -11.68 10.64
C LYS A 12 -3.94 -11.34 12.10
N GLY A 13 -4.92 -11.61 12.98
CA GLY A 13 -4.90 -11.27 14.40
C GLY A 13 -5.45 -9.88 14.74
N ALA A 14 -5.66 -9.00 13.74
CA ALA A 14 -6.25 -7.70 13.97
C ALA A 14 -7.76 -7.82 14.20
N SER A 15 -8.26 -7.13 15.22
CA SER A 15 -9.69 -7.02 15.59
C SER A 15 -9.95 -5.69 16.27
N ILE A 16 -11.22 -5.29 16.38
CA ILE A 16 -11.63 -4.19 17.25
C ILE A 16 -12.90 -4.57 17.98
N GLY A 17 -12.86 -4.45 19.31
CA GLY A 17 -14.00 -4.77 20.17
C GLY A 17 -15.17 -3.80 20.00
N TRP A 18 -16.25 -4.08 20.72
CA TRP A 18 -17.47 -3.26 20.68
C TRP A 18 -17.23 -1.79 21.02
N HIS A 19 -17.61 -0.90 20.12
CA HIS A 19 -17.51 0.55 20.31
C HIS A 19 -18.53 1.31 19.45
N SER A 20 -18.76 2.58 19.77
CA SER A 20 -19.28 3.57 18.83
C SER A 20 -18.13 4.46 18.33
N ASP A 21 -18.27 5.06 17.16
CA ASP A 21 -17.24 5.90 16.57
C ASP A 21 -17.08 7.26 17.27
N ASP A 22 -18.09 7.67 18.04
CA ASP A 22 -18.16 8.90 18.84
C ASP A 22 -17.81 8.68 20.33
N ASN A 23 -17.25 7.52 20.69
CA ASN A 23 -17.12 7.05 22.07
C ASN A 23 -16.17 7.87 22.99
N ARG A 24 -15.49 8.89 22.46
CA ARG A 24 -14.57 9.77 23.20
C ARG A 24 -14.87 11.22 22.90
N GLU A 25 -14.58 12.11 23.84
CA GLU A 25 -14.91 13.54 23.72
C GLU A 25 -14.38 14.17 22.42
N TYR A 26 -13.12 13.88 22.05
CA TYR A 26 -12.50 14.40 20.82
C TYR A 26 -13.01 13.74 19.53
N LEU A 27 -13.91 12.76 19.63
CA LEU A 27 -14.56 12.06 18.53
C LEU A 27 -16.06 12.41 18.40
N LYS A 28 -16.61 13.18 19.35
CA LYS A 28 -18.04 13.49 19.44
C LYS A 28 -18.60 14.25 18.24
N GLN A 29 -17.74 14.90 17.48
CA GLN A 29 -18.11 15.61 16.25
C GLN A 29 -18.46 14.68 15.08
N ARG A 30 -18.25 13.37 15.20
CA ARG A 30 -18.60 12.38 14.18
C ARG A 30 -20.11 12.13 14.25
N ASP A 31 -20.82 12.48 13.19
CA ASP A 31 -22.26 12.22 13.05
C ASP A 31 -22.49 10.90 12.29
N PHE A 32 -21.69 10.64 11.26
CA PHE A 32 -21.78 9.43 10.44
C PHE A 32 -20.41 8.83 10.20
N SER A 33 -20.41 7.52 9.99
CA SER A 33 -19.25 6.75 9.58
C SER A 33 -19.58 6.02 8.28
N ALA A 34 -18.56 5.83 7.46
CA ALA A 34 -18.66 4.93 6.32
C ALA A 34 -17.41 4.07 6.17
N VAL A 35 -17.62 2.81 5.79
CA VAL A 35 -16.56 1.83 5.52
C VAL A 35 -16.76 1.35 4.09
N CYS A 36 -15.81 1.68 3.23
CA CYS A 36 -15.73 1.16 1.87
C CYS A 36 -14.75 -0.01 1.82
N TYR A 37 -15.20 -1.16 1.36
CA TYR A 37 -14.40 -2.37 1.29
C TYR A 37 -13.61 -2.42 -0.02
N LEU A 38 -12.29 -2.58 0.07
CA LEU A 38 -11.40 -2.60 -1.09
C LEU A 38 -11.13 -4.03 -1.59
N ASN A 39 -11.52 -5.04 -0.81
CA ASN A 39 -11.40 -6.44 -1.16
C ASN A 39 -12.49 -7.30 -0.48
N SER A 40 -12.70 -8.51 -0.98
CA SER A 40 -13.81 -9.39 -0.60
C SER A 40 -13.43 -10.41 0.49
N HIS A 41 -14.37 -10.66 1.42
CA HIS A 41 -14.31 -11.77 2.37
C HIS A 41 -14.43 -13.12 1.63
N GLY A 42 -13.70 -14.13 2.10
CA GLY A 42 -13.63 -15.47 1.50
C GLY A 42 -12.66 -15.58 0.31
N GLU A 43 -12.39 -14.47 -0.38
CA GLU A 43 -11.45 -14.43 -1.52
C GLU A 43 -10.11 -13.76 -1.19
N SER A 44 -10.11 -12.69 -0.39
CA SER A 44 -8.91 -11.92 -0.04
C SER A 44 -8.52 -12.00 1.43
N PHE A 45 -9.49 -12.34 2.30
CA PHE A 45 -9.29 -12.54 3.72
C PHE A 45 -10.41 -13.42 4.31
N ARG A 46 -10.19 -13.95 5.51
CA ARG A 46 -11.16 -14.72 6.31
C ARG A 46 -11.27 -14.13 7.71
N GLY A 47 -12.42 -14.31 8.35
CA GLY A 47 -12.74 -13.56 9.57
C GLY A 47 -12.93 -12.08 9.24
N GLY A 48 -12.68 -11.18 10.19
CA GLY A 48 -12.77 -9.73 9.95
C GLY A 48 -14.15 -9.22 9.53
N LEU A 49 -15.22 -9.99 9.76
CA LEU A 49 -16.60 -9.55 9.58
C LEU A 49 -16.93 -8.38 10.51
N PHE A 50 -17.78 -7.49 9.99
CA PHE A 50 -18.26 -6.33 10.72
C PHE A 50 -19.60 -6.67 11.36
N HIS A 51 -19.72 -6.42 12.66
CA HIS A 51 -20.92 -6.72 13.43
C HIS A 51 -21.52 -5.46 14.03
N PHE A 52 -22.84 -5.31 13.93
CA PHE A 52 -23.61 -4.41 14.77
C PHE A 52 -24.13 -5.17 15.99
N LYS A 53 -24.10 -4.52 17.15
CA LYS A 53 -24.53 -5.12 18.41
C LYS A 53 -26.04 -5.34 18.46
N ASP A 54 -26.78 -4.40 17.88
CA ASP A 54 -28.24 -4.34 17.87
C ASP A 54 -28.74 -4.00 16.45
N GLY A 55 -30.03 -4.27 16.17
CA GLY A 55 -30.66 -3.98 14.88
C GLY A 55 -30.95 -5.21 14.02
N GLU A 56 -31.60 -5.00 12.88
CA GLU A 56 -31.98 -6.07 11.93
C GLU A 56 -30.76 -6.66 11.21
N LEU A 57 -29.82 -5.81 10.80
CA LEU A 57 -28.57 -6.23 10.17
C LEU A 57 -27.49 -6.39 11.23
N GLN A 58 -27.26 -7.62 11.69
CA GLN A 58 -26.27 -7.90 12.74
C GLN A 58 -24.86 -8.09 12.22
N THR A 59 -24.70 -8.66 11.02
CA THR A 59 -23.38 -9.01 10.46
C THR A 59 -23.33 -8.63 8.98
N VAL A 60 -22.24 -8.00 8.57
CA VAL A 60 -21.97 -7.61 7.19
C VAL A 60 -20.85 -8.49 6.66
N VAL A 61 -21.14 -9.22 5.58
CA VAL A 61 -20.14 -10.00 4.83
C VAL A 61 -19.70 -9.16 3.63
N PRO A 62 -18.49 -8.58 3.64
CA PRO A 62 -18.10 -7.58 2.66
C PRO A 62 -17.61 -8.18 1.34
N SER A 63 -18.00 -7.52 0.26
CA SER A 63 -17.44 -7.66 -1.09
C SER A 63 -16.69 -6.39 -1.50
N ALA A 64 -15.71 -6.52 -2.39
CA ALA A 64 -14.99 -5.36 -2.93
C ALA A 64 -15.97 -4.37 -3.59
N GLY A 65 -15.91 -3.10 -3.18
CA GLY A 65 -16.80 -2.02 -3.63
C GLY A 65 -18.01 -1.79 -2.74
N ASP A 66 -18.31 -2.66 -1.77
CA ASP A 66 -19.39 -2.42 -0.81
C ASP A 66 -19.10 -1.18 0.05
N LEU A 67 -20.13 -0.35 0.24
CA LEU A 67 -20.09 0.81 1.11
C LEU A 67 -21.12 0.67 2.23
N LEU A 68 -20.63 0.54 3.46
CA LEU A 68 -21.46 0.51 4.67
C LEU A 68 -21.47 1.90 5.30
N ILE A 69 -22.66 2.51 5.48
CA ILE A 69 -22.83 3.83 6.11
C ILE A 69 -23.75 3.70 7.32
N TYR A 70 -23.39 4.30 8.44
CA TYR A 70 -24.15 4.25 9.70
C TYR A 70 -23.93 5.51 10.54
N THR A 71 -24.80 5.77 11.53
CA THR A 71 -24.56 6.88 12.48
C THR A 71 -23.41 6.52 13.40
N ALA A 72 -22.55 7.47 13.73
CA ALA A 72 -21.35 7.22 14.53
C ALA A 72 -21.64 7.03 16.04
N ASP A 73 -22.87 7.26 16.47
CA ASP A 73 -23.31 7.29 17.87
C ASP A 73 -23.57 5.90 18.48
N SER A 74 -23.98 5.89 19.75
CA SER A 74 -24.26 4.66 20.51
C SER A 74 -25.47 3.85 20.01
N ASN A 75 -26.19 4.31 18.99
CA ASN A 75 -27.24 3.49 18.35
C ASN A 75 -26.66 2.44 17.41
N ASN A 76 -25.43 2.63 16.93
CA ASN A 76 -24.73 1.71 16.03
C ASN A 76 -23.41 1.23 16.66
N ILE A 77 -23.50 0.67 17.86
CA ILE A 77 -22.34 0.00 18.48
C ILE A 77 -21.94 -1.18 17.60
N HIS A 78 -20.66 -1.25 17.25
CA HIS A 78 -20.14 -2.23 16.31
C HIS A 78 -18.76 -2.75 16.71
N SER A 79 -18.37 -3.85 16.07
CA SER A 79 -17.05 -4.48 16.23
C SER A 79 -16.61 -5.09 14.91
N VAL A 80 -15.30 -5.31 14.76
CA VAL A 80 -14.76 -6.16 13.70
C VAL A 80 -14.12 -7.35 14.37
N GLU A 81 -14.59 -8.55 14.04
CA GLU A 81 -14.00 -9.78 14.55
C GLU A 81 -12.54 -9.93 14.10
N GLU A 82 -11.82 -10.89 14.67
CA GLU A 82 -10.43 -11.14 14.28
C GLU A 82 -10.33 -11.58 12.81
N VAL A 83 -9.43 -10.93 12.07
CA VAL A 83 -8.99 -11.46 10.77
C VAL A 83 -8.20 -12.73 11.03
N THR A 84 -8.72 -13.87 10.58
CA THR A 84 -8.10 -15.18 10.84
C THR A 84 -7.10 -15.58 9.76
N ASP A 85 -7.24 -15.01 8.56
CA ASP A 85 -6.33 -15.22 7.45
C ASP A 85 -6.44 -14.10 6.40
N GLY A 86 -5.38 -13.86 5.64
CA GLY A 86 -5.32 -12.78 4.66
C GLY A 86 -5.29 -11.37 5.25
N GLU A 87 -5.71 -10.39 4.45
CA GLU A 87 -5.62 -8.97 4.78
C GLU A 87 -6.91 -8.26 4.38
N ARG A 88 -7.64 -7.68 5.35
CA ARG A 88 -8.86 -6.92 5.10
C ARG A 88 -8.52 -5.46 4.84
N LEU A 89 -8.83 -4.97 3.64
CA LEU A 89 -8.51 -3.62 3.20
C LEU A 89 -9.79 -2.77 3.15
N THR A 90 -9.79 -1.66 3.89
CA THR A 90 -10.93 -0.73 3.92
C THR A 90 -10.51 0.71 3.83
N LEU A 91 -11.34 1.52 3.20
CA LEU A 91 -11.30 2.96 3.32
C LEU A 91 -12.35 3.39 4.36
N THR A 92 -11.89 3.93 5.48
CA THR A 92 -12.77 4.37 6.57
C THR A 92 -12.94 5.88 6.51
N LEU A 93 -14.19 6.33 6.64
CA LEU A 93 -14.62 7.71 6.48
C LEU A 93 -15.43 8.13 7.71
N TRP A 94 -15.26 9.38 8.13
CA TRP A 94 -16.12 9.99 9.13
C TRP A 94 -16.64 11.34 8.63
N PHE A 95 -17.89 11.62 8.96
CA PHE A 95 -18.59 12.84 8.54
C PHE A 95 -19.09 13.59 9.75
N SER A 96 -18.96 14.91 9.71
CA SER A 96 -19.60 15.84 10.64
C SER A 96 -20.59 16.71 9.88
N ARG A 97 -21.72 17.02 10.52
CA ARG A 97 -22.67 18.05 10.11
C ARG A 97 -22.21 19.45 10.50
N ASN A 98 -21.24 19.55 11.41
CA ASN A 98 -20.69 20.82 11.84
C ASN A 98 -19.41 21.16 11.04
N SER A 99 -19.55 22.16 10.16
CA SER A 99 -18.46 22.66 9.30
C SER A 99 -17.23 23.18 10.06
N THR A 100 -17.33 23.53 11.35
CA THR A 100 -16.15 23.96 12.12
C THR A 100 -15.14 22.85 12.33
N HIS A 101 -15.53 21.59 12.09
CA HIS A 101 -14.64 20.43 12.16
C HIS A 101 -14.07 20.04 10.80
N ASP A 102 -14.29 20.84 9.75
CA ASP A 102 -13.68 20.59 8.45
C ASP A 102 -12.15 20.53 8.56
N GLU A 103 -11.58 19.37 8.24
CA GLU A 103 -10.13 19.15 8.28
C GLU A 103 -9.47 19.49 6.95
N ASP A 104 -10.22 19.59 5.85
CA ASP A 104 -9.66 19.83 4.52
C ASP A 104 -8.92 21.17 4.51
N MET A 105 -9.51 22.21 5.11
CA MET A 105 -8.86 23.52 5.26
C MET A 105 -7.56 23.47 6.08
N LYS A 106 -7.50 22.64 7.11
CA LYS A 106 -6.29 22.48 7.96
C LYS A 106 -5.20 21.73 7.19
N LEU A 107 -5.58 20.67 6.47
CA LEU A 107 -4.68 19.87 5.65
C LEU A 107 -4.12 20.70 4.51
N ILE A 108 -4.99 21.41 3.79
CA ILE A 108 -4.63 22.34 2.71
C ILE A 108 -3.60 23.33 3.24
N SER A 109 -3.89 24.05 4.33
CA SER A 109 -2.96 25.03 4.91
C SER A 109 -1.57 24.45 5.23
N ARG A 110 -1.51 23.23 5.78
CA ARG A 110 -0.25 22.52 6.05
C ARG A 110 0.48 22.14 4.76
N LEU A 111 -0.23 21.59 3.77
CA LEU A 111 0.35 21.22 2.48
C LEU A 111 0.90 22.45 1.74
N SER A 112 0.22 23.61 1.83
CA SER A 112 0.72 24.89 1.33
C SER A 112 2.07 25.25 1.93
N GLN A 113 2.20 25.15 3.25
CA GLN A 113 3.41 25.51 3.98
C GLN A 113 4.58 24.58 3.60
N ILE A 114 4.31 23.28 3.46
CA ILE A 114 5.31 22.30 3.00
C ILE A 114 5.77 22.66 1.58
N TYR A 115 4.82 22.94 0.68
CA TYR A 115 5.12 23.29 -0.71
C TYR A 115 5.94 24.58 -0.86
N LEU A 116 5.69 25.58 -0.01
CA LEU A 116 6.45 26.84 0.01
C LEU A 116 7.88 26.65 0.57
N ASN A 117 8.09 25.63 1.42
CA ASN A 117 9.39 25.35 2.02
C ASN A 117 10.27 24.41 1.17
N GLU A 118 9.68 23.63 0.25
CA GLU A 118 10.41 22.71 -0.63
C GLU A 118 10.57 23.29 -2.05
N GLU A 119 11.49 24.24 -2.22
CA GLU A 119 11.85 24.79 -3.54
C GLU A 119 12.63 23.81 -4.45
N SER A 120 13.10 22.66 -3.94
CA SER A 120 13.96 21.76 -4.71
C SER A 120 13.57 20.28 -4.62
N CYS A 121 12.72 19.83 -5.55
CA CYS A 121 12.84 18.53 -6.25
C CYS A 121 11.63 18.32 -7.17
N ARG A 122 11.45 19.18 -8.18
CA ARG A 122 10.46 18.94 -9.23
C ARG A 122 11.04 18.06 -10.32
N SER A 123 11.24 16.79 -9.97
CA SER A 123 11.24 15.75 -10.97
C SER A 123 9.79 15.30 -11.13
N PHE A 124 9.08 15.84 -12.14
CA PHE A 124 7.71 15.47 -12.50
C PHE A 124 7.63 14.04 -13.08
N PHE A 125 8.35 13.08 -12.50
CA PHE A 125 8.15 11.70 -12.87
C PHE A 125 6.93 11.16 -12.12
N PRO A 126 6.06 10.38 -12.79
CA PRO A 126 4.88 9.78 -12.18
C PRO A 126 5.22 8.61 -11.25
N PHE A 127 6.48 8.49 -10.82
CA PHE A 127 6.89 7.43 -9.92
C PHE A 127 6.45 7.78 -8.49
N PRO A 128 5.89 6.83 -7.74
CA PRO A 128 5.44 7.12 -6.39
C PRO A 128 6.63 7.37 -5.48
N ALA A 129 6.58 8.52 -4.81
CA ALA A 129 7.43 8.79 -3.67
C ALA A 129 6.91 7.94 -2.50
N PRO A 130 7.73 7.08 -1.90
CA PRO A 130 7.36 6.41 -0.66
C PRO A 130 7.11 7.46 0.43
N ALA A 131 6.10 7.23 1.26
CA ALA A 131 5.95 7.96 2.52
C ALA A 131 7.15 7.70 3.45
N SER A 132 7.17 8.36 4.61
CA SER A 132 8.17 8.08 5.66
C SER A 132 8.31 6.58 5.92
N SER A 133 9.54 6.10 6.09
CA SER A 133 9.86 4.68 6.34
C SER A 133 9.05 4.06 7.49
N ASN A 134 8.70 4.87 8.50
CA ASN A 134 7.85 4.47 9.62
C ASN A 134 6.44 4.00 9.20
N MET A 135 5.92 4.51 8.09
CA MET A 135 4.60 4.10 7.56
C MET A 135 4.61 2.70 6.94
N TYR A 136 5.80 2.21 6.57
CA TYR A 136 5.97 0.89 5.97
C TYR A 136 6.52 -0.14 6.96
N LEU A 137 6.76 0.24 8.22
CA LEU A 137 7.26 -0.68 9.23
C LEU A 137 6.08 -1.39 9.92
N PHE A 138 6.05 -2.72 9.82
CA PHE A 138 5.02 -3.56 10.43
C PHE A 138 5.62 -4.43 11.54
N SER A 139 4.98 -4.44 12.72
CA SER A 139 5.29 -5.34 13.83
C SER A 139 4.00 -5.95 14.38
N ARG A 140 4.03 -7.23 14.75
CA ARG A 140 2.88 -7.93 15.37
C ARG A 140 2.71 -7.52 16.84
N GLU A 141 3.78 -7.17 17.52
CA GLU A 141 3.76 -6.71 18.92
C GLU A 141 3.83 -5.18 18.97
N GLN A 142 3.00 -4.56 19.82
CA GLN A 142 3.04 -3.12 20.12
C GLN A 142 4.30 -2.69 20.91
N SER A 143 5.29 -3.57 21.06
CA SER A 143 6.56 -3.23 21.66
C SER A 143 7.36 -2.40 20.65
N PHE A 144 7.60 -1.13 21.01
CA PHE A 144 8.34 -0.12 20.23
C PHE A 144 9.83 -0.44 20.04
N HIS A 145 10.23 -1.71 20.07
CA HIS A 145 11.57 -2.09 19.68
C HIS A 145 11.63 -2.16 18.15
N GLU A 146 12.11 -1.07 17.54
CA GLU A 146 12.42 -0.93 16.11
C GLU A 146 13.22 -2.12 15.54
N GLU A 147 13.84 -2.92 16.40
CA GLU A 147 14.62 -4.10 16.05
C GLU A 147 13.83 -5.27 15.43
N PHE A 148 12.49 -5.28 15.50
CA PHE A 148 11.64 -6.41 15.08
C PHE A 148 10.61 -6.09 13.99
N GLY A 149 10.51 -4.83 13.57
CA GLY A 149 9.61 -4.45 12.49
C GLY A 149 10.10 -4.96 11.12
N ILE A 150 9.16 -5.30 10.25
CA ILE A 150 9.40 -5.71 8.87
C ILE A 150 8.90 -4.62 7.93
N ASN A 151 9.70 -4.25 6.93
CA ASN A 151 9.21 -3.37 5.87
C ASN A 151 8.17 -4.09 5.00
N ILE A 152 6.94 -3.57 4.93
CA ILE A 152 5.80 -4.16 4.23
C ILE A 152 6.11 -4.37 2.74
N CYS A 153 6.75 -3.40 2.09
CA CYS A 153 7.03 -3.48 0.66
C CYS A 153 7.99 -4.63 0.34
N PHE A 154 9.07 -4.73 1.12
CA PHE A 154 10.04 -5.80 0.97
C PHE A 154 9.47 -7.18 1.34
N ALA A 155 8.66 -7.26 2.40
CA ALA A 155 7.98 -8.49 2.80
C ALA A 155 7.10 -9.05 1.68
N ARG A 156 6.30 -8.18 1.04
CA ARG A 156 5.45 -8.57 -0.08
C ARG A 156 6.26 -9.05 -1.27
N LEU A 157 7.35 -8.37 -1.63
CA LEU A 157 8.24 -8.83 -2.70
C LEU A 157 8.81 -10.22 -2.40
N LEU A 158 9.29 -10.46 -1.18
CA LEU A 158 9.83 -11.74 -0.75
C LEU A 158 8.81 -12.88 -0.82
N VAL A 159 7.59 -12.63 -0.34
CA VAL A 159 6.48 -13.57 -0.46
C VAL A 159 6.19 -13.89 -1.93
N LEU A 160 6.33 -12.91 -2.83
CA LEU A 160 6.17 -13.08 -4.27
C LEU A 160 7.39 -13.71 -4.97
N GLY A 161 8.41 -14.14 -4.20
CA GLY A 161 9.61 -14.81 -4.70
C GLY A 161 10.72 -13.87 -5.20
N PHE A 162 10.58 -12.56 -5.00
CA PHE A 162 11.58 -11.57 -5.39
C PHE A 162 12.45 -11.16 -4.21
N SER A 163 13.71 -10.81 -4.48
CA SER A 163 14.58 -10.11 -3.55
C SER A 163 15.15 -8.87 -4.23
N ILE A 164 15.97 -8.12 -3.51
CA ILE A 164 16.56 -6.87 -4.00
C ILE A 164 18.08 -6.97 -4.06
N TYR A 165 18.65 -6.21 -4.98
CA TYR A 165 20.08 -5.99 -5.10
C TYR A 165 20.33 -4.48 -5.19
N SER A 166 21.24 -3.98 -4.35
CA SER A 166 21.77 -2.62 -4.45
C SER A 166 23.26 -2.67 -4.80
N SER A 167 23.67 -1.80 -5.72
CA SER A 167 25.09 -1.60 -6.03
C SER A 167 25.82 -0.75 -5.00
N SER A 168 25.11 -0.06 -4.09
CA SER A 168 25.76 0.74 -3.05
C SER A 168 26.54 -0.17 -2.08
N ASP A 169 27.79 0.20 -1.78
CA ASP A 169 28.67 -0.47 -0.81
C ASP A 169 28.58 0.15 0.59
N GLU A 170 27.51 0.90 0.85
CA GLU A 170 27.26 1.55 2.14
C GLU A 170 27.05 0.52 3.25
N ASN A 171 27.45 0.88 4.47
CA ASN A 171 27.28 0.06 5.67
C ASN A 171 25.80 -0.33 5.85
N LEU A 172 25.47 -1.59 5.54
CA LEU A 172 24.13 -2.17 5.64
C LEU A 172 23.47 -2.05 7.03
N LEU A 173 24.26 -1.71 8.05
CA LEU A 173 23.86 -1.67 9.45
C LEU A 173 23.41 -0.28 9.93
N GLU A 174 23.85 0.81 9.30
CA GLU A 174 23.56 2.17 9.79
C GLU A 174 22.22 2.74 9.28
N GLU A 175 21.71 2.27 8.13
CA GLU A 175 20.51 2.84 7.49
C GLU A 175 19.63 1.76 6.83
N ARG A 176 19.08 0.82 7.63
CA ARG A 176 18.30 -0.33 7.11
C ARG A 176 17.14 0.05 6.19
N CYS A 177 16.47 1.18 6.44
CA CYS A 177 15.32 1.60 5.66
C CYS A 177 15.68 2.52 4.48
N ASP A 178 16.80 3.25 4.55
CA ASP A 178 17.10 4.26 3.51
C ASP A 178 17.54 3.60 2.20
N ILE A 179 18.12 2.40 2.26
CA ILE A 179 18.41 1.62 1.06
C ILE A 179 17.15 1.27 0.25
N LEU A 180 15.99 1.16 0.91
CA LEU A 180 14.71 0.88 0.24
C LEU A 180 14.13 2.10 -0.46
N LEU A 181 14.60 3.30 -0.10
CA LEU A 181 14.23 4.57 -0.73
C LEU A 181 15.17 4.93 -1.89
N LYS A 182 16.36 4.31 -1.94
CA LYS A 182 17.36 4.48 -3.01
C LYS A 182 17.05 3.57 -4.22
N PRO A 183 17.62 3.88 -5.40
CA PRO A 183 17.49 3.02 -6.57
C PRO A 183 17.99 1.60 -6.34
N LEU A 184 17.24 0.60 -6.80
CA LEU A 184 17.52 -0.82 -6.57
C LEU A 184 17.12 -1.70 -7.75
N LYS A 185 17.63 -2.92 -7.77
CA LYS A 185 17.32 -3.93 -8.80
C LYS A 185 16.61 -5.13 -8.19
N LEU A 186 15.78 -5.79 -8.98
CA LEU A 186 15.10 -7.01 -8.55
C LEU A 186 15.91 -8.26 -8.90
N THR A 187 15.91 -9.20 -7.97
CA THR A 187 16.39 -10.56 -8.19
C THR A 187 15.25 -11.54 -7.95
N ARG A 188 15.29 -12.68 -8.65
CA ARG A 188 14.40 -13.82 -8.39
C ARG A 188 15.14 -15.09 -8.73
N SER A 189 15.17 -16.02 -7.77
CA SER A 189 16.08 -17.16 -7.82
C SER A 189 17.53 -16.67 -8.03
N ASP A 190 18.28 -17.31 -8.94
CA ASP A 190 19.67 -16.95 -9.26
C ASP A 190 19.82 -15.88 -10.36
N LYS A 191 18.74 -15.18 -10.72
CA LYS A 191 18.71 -14.22 -11.83
C LYS A 191 18.56 -12.79 -11.31
N LEU A 192 19.30 -11.88 -11.95
CA LEU A 192 19.29 -10.44 -11.70
C LEU A 192 18.72 -9.71 -12.93
N LEU A 193 17.71 -8.86 -12.71
CA LEU A 193 17.22 -7.97 -13.75
C LEU A 193 18.10 -6.71 -13.82
N SER A 194 18.54 -6.33 -15.03
CA SER A 194 19.36 -5.13 -15.21
C SER A 194 18.63 -3.82 -14.96
N TYR A 195 17.29 -3.81 -15.07
CA TYR A 195 16.46 -2.63 -14.86
C TYR A 195 16.54 -2.17 -13.40
N GLU A 196 16.74 -0.86 -13.24
CA GLU A 196 16.88 -0.21 -11.95
C GLU A 196 15.59 0.54 -11.61
N PHE A 197 14.94 0.12 -10.54
CA PHE A 197 13.74 0.75 -10.01
C PHE A 197 14.14 1.92 -9.12
N SER A 198 13.32 2.97 -9.12
CA SER A 198 13.57 4.19 -8.35
C SER A 198 13.66 3.95 -6.84
N ASN A 199 12.88 3.00 -6.32
CA ASN A 199 12.83 2.60 -4.92
C ASN A 199 12.02 1.28 -4.78
N ILE A 200 11.89 0.78 -3.55
CA ILE A 200 11.17 -0.47 -3.26
C ILE A 200 9.68 -0.44 -3.63
N LEU A 201 9.05 0.73 -3.53
CA LEU A 201 7.62 0.88 -3.79
C LEU A 201 7.34 0.78 -5.30
N HIS A 202 8.16 1.46 -6.12
CA HIS A 202 8.12 1.31 -7.57
C HIS A 202 8.32 -0.17 -7.97
N ALA A 203 9.32 -0.85 -7.40
CA ALA A 203 9.55 -2.26 -7.69
C ALA A 203 8.34 -3.15 -7.31
N LEU A 204 7.76 -2.95 -6.12
CA LEU A 204 6.58 -3.71 -5.68
C LEU A 204 5.37 -3.47 -6.59
N GLN A 205 5.08 -2.23 -6.96
CA GLN A 205 3.92 -1.92 -7.79
C GLN A 205 4.01 -2.54 -9.18
N VAL A 206 5.19 -2.56 -9.79
CA VAL A 206 5.41 -3.25 -11.07
C VAL A 206 5.22 -4.76 -10.91
N VAL A 207 5.71 -5.36 -9.83
CA VAL A 207 5.48 -6.78 -9.53
C VAL A 207 4.00 -7.09 -9.36
N GLN A 208 3.27 -6.26 -8.60
CA GLN A 208 1.84 -6.43 -8.41
C GLN A 208 1.06 -6.23 -9.71
N TYR A 209 1.45 -5.27 -10.54
CA TYR A 209 0.87 -5.05 -11.86
C TYR A 209 1.09 -6.23 -12.79
N TYR A 210 2.32 -6.78 -12.83
CA TYR A 210 2.60 -7.99 -13.59
C TYR A 210 1.69 -9.15 -13.17
N LEU A 211 1.52 -9.40 -11.87
CA LEU A 211 0.65 -10.48 -11.40
C LEU A 211 -0.80 -10.23 -11.80
N TRP A 212 -1.28 -9.00 -11.61
CA TRP A 212 -2.64 -8.59 -11.99
C TRP A 212 -2.91 -8.70 -13.50
N LYS A 213 -1.93 -8.34 -14.34
CA LYS A 213 -2.09 -8.24 -15.81
C LYS A 213 -1.38 -9.33 -16.59
N SER A 214 -0.81 -10.32 -15.94
CA SER A 214 0.03 -11.37 -16.55
C SER A 214 -0.61 -12.04 -17.77
N TRP A 215 -1.93 -12.26 -17.74
CA TRP A 215 -2.71 -12.87 -18.83
C TRP A 215 -3.01 -11.92 -19.99
N ASP A 216 -3.08 -10.62 -19.73
CA ASP A 216 -3.37 -9.57 -20.73
C ASP A 216 -2.10 -9.10 -21.45
N LEU A 217 -0.91 -9.40 -20.89
CA LEU A 217 0.36 -8.93 -21.42
C LEU A 217 0.76 -9.72 -22.68
N PRO A 218 1.23 -9.02 -23.73
CA PRO A 218 1.71 -9.70 -24.93
C PRO A 218 2.92 -10.57 -24.59
N ARG A 219 2.87 -11.84 -25.01
CA ARG A 219 4.00 -12.77 -24.87
C ARG A 219 4.98 -12.49 -26.01
N PRO A 220 6.20 -12.01 -25.72
CA PRO A 220 7.15 -11.69 -26.78
C PRO A 220 7.54 -12.94 -27.57
N GLU A 221 7.47 -12.84 -28.91
CA GLU A 221 7.79 -13.93 -29.85
C GLU A 221 9.30 -14.22 -29.95
N SER A 222 10.15 -13.32 -29.44
CA SER A 222 11.60 -13.49 -29.44
C SER A 222 12.23 -13.04 -28.11
N THR A 223 13.21 -13.79 -27.64
CA THR A 223 13.99 -13.53 -26.42
C THR A 223 15.03 -12.41 -26.57
N LEU A 224 15.14 -11.79 -27.74
CA LEU A 224 16.14 -10.75 -27.97
C LEU A 224 15.59 -9.36 -27.60
N SER A 225 16.21 -8.78 -26.58
CA SER A 225 16.40 -7.33 -26.37
C SER A 225 15.57 -6.57 -25.33
N TRP A 226 14.89 -7.20 -24.37
CA TRP A 226 14.24 -6.42 -23.29
C TRP A 226 14.57 -6.95 -21.89
N GLY A 227 15.38 -6.17 -21.17
CA GLY A 227 15.93 -6.45 -19.84
C GLY A 227 17.05 -7.49 -19.89
N LYS A 228 18.32 -7.07 -19.75
CA LYS A 228 19.45 -8.01 -19.64
C LYS A 228 19.34 -8.74 -18.31
N VAL A 229 18.63 -9.86 -18.30
CA VAL A 229 18.62 -10.76 -17.15
C VAL A 229 19.92 -11.55 -17.18
N THR A 230 20.71 -11.41 -16.12
CA THR A 230 21.99 -12.10 -15.97
C THR A 230 21.93 -13.05 -14.78
N GLU A 231 22.73 -14.10 -14.81
CA GLU A 231 22.93 -14.92 -13.61
C GLU A 231 23.72 -14.12 -12.56
N LEU A 232 23.34 -14.28 -11.30
CA LEU A 232 24.04 -13.67 -10.18
C LEU A 232 25.41 -14.35 -10.00
N SER A 233 26.46 -13.54 -9.99
CA SER A 233 27.79 -14.03 -9.56
C SER A 233 27.78 -14.35 -8.06
N HIS A 234 28.72 -15.19 -7.61
CA HIS A 234 28.80 -15.61 -6.21
C HIS A 234 28.83 -14.43 -5.21
N PRO A 235 29.64 -13.37 -5.42
CA PRO A 235 29.61 -12.19 -4.54
C PRO A 235 28.27 -11.46 -4.52
N GLN A 236 27.54 -11.45 -5.65
CA GLN A 236 26.22 -10.82 -5.71
C GLN A 236 25.17 -11.63 -4.94
N LYS A 237 25.22 -12.97 -5.01
CA LYS A 237 24.34 -13.83 -4.21
C LYS A 237 24.53 -13.59 -2.72
N GLU A 238 25.77 -13.55 -2.24
CA GLU A 238 26.07 -13.24 -0.85
C GLU A 238 25.55 -11.86 -0.42
N LYS A 239 25.66 -10.84 -1.30
CA LYS A 239 25.16 -9.49 -1.02
C LYS A 239 23.64 -9.48 -0.88
N VAL A 240 22.92 -10.19 -1.76
CA VAL A 240 21.45 -10.35 -1.69
C VAL A 240 21.04 -11.06 -0.40
N ASP A 241 21.73 -12.13 -0.02
CA ASP A 241 21.41 -12.88 1.20
C ASP A 241 21.67 -12.05 2.46
N LYS A 242 22.78 -11.31 2.52
CA LYS A 242 23.08 -10.37 3.61
C LYS A 242 22.00 -9.29 3.75
N LEU A 243 21.58 -8.69 2.63
CA LEU A 243 20.50 -7.70 2.60
C LEU A 243 19.18 -8.28 3.10
N LYS A 244 18.83 -9.47 2.62
CA LYS A 244 17.60 -10.16 3.01
C LYS A 244 17.56 -10.43 4.51
N LEU A 245 18.65 -10.90 5.11
CA LEU A 245 18.78 -11.13 6.55
C LEU A 245 18.77 -9.83 7.38
N ALA A 246 19.31 -8.74 6.83
CA ALA A 246 19.31 -7.44 7.50
C ALA A 246 17.91 -6.80 7.55
N LEU A 247 17.12 -6.98 6.49
CA LEU A 247 15.80 -6.37 6.32
C LEU A 247 14.66 -7.20 6.94
N ILE A 248 14.80 -8.52 6.98
CA ILE A 248 13.81 -9.42 7.60
C ILE A 248 14.52 -10.44 8.48
N LYS A 249 14.31 -10.31 9.79
CA LYS A 249 14.72 -11.33 10.77
C LYS A 249 13.71 -12.47 10.84
N ASP A 250 12.41 -12.17 10.75
CA ASP A 250 11.32 -13.16 10.83
C ASP A 250 10.66 -13.38 9.46
N HIS A 251 11.23 -14.29 8.67
CA HIS A 251 10.65 -14.71 7.39
C HIS A 251 9.28 -15.36 7.53
N LYS A 252 9.02 -16.01 8.67
CA LYS A 252 7.75 -16.67 8.92
C LYS A 252 6.65 -15.63 9.12
N LEU A 253 6.92 -14.54 9.83
CA LEU A 253 5.97 -13.43 10.00
C LEU A 253 5.56 -12.82 8.65
N ALA A 254 6.51 -12.59 7.74
CA ALA A 254 6.20 -12.06 6.40
C ALA A 254 5.25 -13.01 5.63
N TRP A 255 5.52 -14.31 5.66
CA TRP A 255 4.70 -15.31 4.98
C TRP A 255 3.32 -15.48 5.62
N GLU A 256 3.24 -15.55 6.95
CA GLU A 256 1.96 -15.64 7.68
C GLU A 256 1.07 -14.43 7.47
N THR A 257 1.67 -13.26 7.24
CA THR A 257 0.93 -11.99 7.13
C THR A 257 0.53 -11.69 5.69
N PHE A 258 1.44 -11.90 4.73
CA PHE A 258 1.25 -11.48 3.33
C PHE A 258 1.15 -12.64 2.34
N GLY A 259 1.32 -13.89 2.79
CA GLY A 259 1.36 -15.11 1.96
C GLY A 259 0.01 -15.69 1.52
N PHE A 260 -1.11 -15.09 1.93
CA PHE A 260 -2.46 -15.64 1.69
C PHE A 260 -2.73 -16.04 0.24
N ARG A 261 -2.47 -15.17 -0.74
CA ARG A 261 -2.65 -15.48 -2.17
C ARG A 261 -1.55 -16.37 -2.77
N CYS A 262 -0.41 -16.53 -2.11
CA CYS A 262 0.68 -17.36 -2.62
C CYS A 262 0.42 -18.87 -2.43
N HIS A 263 -0.44 -19.25 -1.49
CA HIS A 263 -0.79 -20.66 -1.27
C HIS A 263 -1.71 -21.24 -2.36
N GLU A 264 -2.47 -20.38 -3.06
CA GLU A 264 -3.53 -20.82 -3.98
C GLU A 264 -3.27 -20.46 -5.46
N SER A 265 -2.28 -19.62 -5.76
CA SER A 265 -2.07 -19.11 -7.14
C SER A 265 -1.03 -19.91 -7.93
N THR A 266 -1.48 -20.54 -9.03
CA THR A 266 -0.64 -21.04 -10.13
C THR A 266 0.18 -19.92 -10.81
N GLU A 267 -0.23 -18.67 -10.64
CA GLU A 267 0.36 -17.46 -11.24
C GLU A 267 1.82 -17.23 -10.85
N LEU A 268 2.24 -17.63 -9.65
CA LEU A 268 3.65 -17.54 -9.22
C LEU A 268 4.54 -18.58 -9.88
N GLN A 269 3.99 -19.72 -10.30
CA GLN A 269 4.76 -20.80 -10.92
C GLN A 269 5.08 -20.51 -12.39
N ASP A 270 4.22 -19.75 -13.07
CA ASP A 270 4.36 -19.40 -14.50
C ASP A 270 5.14 -18.09 -14.76
N PHE A 271 5.95 -17.64 -13.80
CA PHE A 271 6.72 -16.41 -13.94
C PHE A 271 7.68 -16.43 -15.15
N ASN A 272 7.62 -15.38 -15.97
CA ASN A 272 8.49 -15.22 -17.13
C ASN A 272 9.17 -13.84 -17.14
N TRP A 273 10.50 -13.81 -17.16
CA TRP A 273 11.28 -12.57 -17.17
C TRP A 273 11.03 -11.68 -18.39
N ALA A 274 10.78 -12.26 -19.57
CA ALA A 274 10.50 -11.49 -20.77
C ALA A 274 9.13 -10.80 -20.68
N CYS A 275 8.11 -11.51 -20.20
CA CYS A 275 6.80 -10.91 -19.91
C CYS A 275 6.89 -9.85 -18.80
N PHE A 276 7.71 -10.09 -17.77
CA PHE A 276 7.95 -9.11 -16.71
C PHE A 276 8.63 -7.84 -17.22
N SER A 277 9.60 -7.95 -18.13
CA SER A 277 10.22 -6.78 -18.78
C SER A 277 9.18 -5.95 -19.56
N VAL A 278 8.24 -6.60 -20.25
CA VAL A 278 7.12 -5.90 -20.92
C VAL A 278 6.20 -5.23 -19.90
N ALA A 279 5.98 -5.86 -18.75
CA ALA A 279 5.13 -5.33 -17.69
C ALA A 279 5.66 -4.03 -17.08
N ILE A 280 6.99 -3.82 -17.04
CA ILE A 280 7.58 -2.56 -16.57
C ILE A 280 7.05 -1.40 -17.42
N THR A 281 7.22 -1.46 -18.74
CA THR A 281 6.76 -0.39 -19.64
C THR A 281 5.24 -0.29 -19.65
N ALA A 282 4.52 -1.42 -19.65
CA ALA A 282 3.06 -1.40 -19.60
C ALA A 282 2.52 -0.77 -18.30
N TRP A 283 3.23 -0.93 -17.18
CA TRP A 283 2.89 -0.28 -15.92
C TRP A 283 3.13 1.23 -15.96
N GLU A 284 4.23 1.67 -16.56
CA GLU A 284 4.55 3.09 -16.77
C GLU A 284 3.45 3.76 -17.62
N ASP A 285 3.06 3.13 -18.73
CA ASP A 285 1.98 3.58 -19.62
C ASP A 285 0.63 3.62 -18.88
N TYR A 286 0.31 2.57 -18.12
CA TYR A 286 -0.92 2.50 -17.33
C TYR A 286 -1.00 3.62 -16.30
N THR A 287 0.08 3.84 -15.55
CA THR A 287 0.14 4.89 -14.52
C THR A 287 0.04 6.28 -15.14
N SER A 288 0.69 6.49 -16.29
CA SER A 288 0.58 7.72 -17.07
C SER A 288 -0.85 7.99 -17.54
N GLU A 289 -1.55 7.00 -18.08
CA GLU A 289 -2.96 7.15 -18.46
C GLU A 289 -3.88 7.42 -17.26
N LYS A 290 -3.68 6.74 -16.13
CA LYS A 290 -4.47 7.02 -14.91
C LYS A 290 -4.22 8.41 -14.36
N HIS A 291 -3.00 8.90 -14.44
CA HIS A 291 -2.69 10.29 -14.11
C HIS A 291 -3.40 11.27 -15.05
N LYS A 292 -3.47 10.98 -16.36
CA LYS A 292 -4.24 11.79 -17.30
C LYS A 292 -5.74 11.75 -16.99
N ASP A 293 -6.30 10.59 -16.68
CA ASP A 293 -7.71 10.44 -16.28
C ASP A 293 -8.01 11.26 -15.02
N LEU A 294 -7.11 11.24 -14.04
CA LEU A 294 -7.19 12.06 -12.83
C LEU A 294 -7.25 13.55 -13.19
N ILE A 295 -6.31 14.03 -14.01
CA ILE A 295 -6.26 15.43 -14.46
C ILE A 295 -7.52 15.82 -15.24
N ARG A 296 -8.01 14.96 -16.15
CA ARG A 296 -9.26 15.20 -16.91
C ARG A 296 -10.48 15.30 -15.99
N SER A 297 -10.44 14.65 -14.83
CA SER A 297 -11.52 14.67 -13.83
C SER A 297 -11.49 15.92 -12.95
N LEU A 298 -10.33 16.59 -12.78
CA LEU A 298 -10.18 17.77 -11.93
C LEU A 298 -11.21 18.88 -12.21
N PRO A 299 -11.50 19.30 -13.45
CA PRO A 299 -12.49 20.35 -13.70
C PRO A 299 -13.89 19.97 -13.24
N HIS A 300 -14.25 18.69 -13.35
CA HIS A 300 -15.55 18.19 -12.90
C HIS A 300 -15.63 18.26 -11.37
N TRP A 301 -14.57 17.81 -10.68
CA TRP A 301 -14.49 17.86 -9.23
C TRP A 301 -14.49 19.30 -8.68
N ILE A 302 -13.89 20.26 -9.40
CA ILE A 302 -14.00 21.68 -9.06
C ILE A 302 -15.46 22.16 -9.22
N ASN A 303 -16.11 21.82 -10.33
CA ASN A 303 -17.50 22.21 -10.58
C ASN A 303 -18.47 21.64 -9.54
N TYR A 304 -18.23 20.41 -9.08
CA TYR A 304 -19.02 19.75 -8.02
C TYR A 304 -18.56 20.14 -6.61
N GLN A 305 -17.67 21.12 -6.46
CA GLN A 305 -17.13 21.57 -5.18
C GLN A 305 -16.57 20.40 -4.33
N SER A 306 -16.02 19.40 -5.01
CA SER A 306 -15.37 18.23 -4.43
C SER A 306 -13.86 18.43 -4.28
N ILE A 307 -13.29 19.42 -4.98
CA ILE A 307 -11.92 19.91 -4.80
C ILE A 307 -11.97 21.42 -4.62
N PHE A 308 -11.26 21.91 -3.61
CA PHE A 308 -11.16 23.33 -3.30
C PHE A 308 -9.79 23.87 -3.71
N CYS A 309 -9.78 24.97 -4.47
CA CYS A 309 -8.54 25.68 -4.78
C CYS A 309 -8.08 26.44 -3.53
N ALA A 310 -6.89 26.09 -3.04
CA ALA A 310 -6.22 26.87 -2.02
C ALA A 310 -5.55 28.08 -2.66
N SER A 311 -5.99 29.29 -2.34
CA SER A 311 -5.23 30.50 -2.67
C SER A 311 -4.06 30.60 -1.69
N PHE A 312 -2.83 30.59 -2.21
CA PHE A 312 -1.66 30.93 -1.42
C PHE A 312 -1.45 32.44 -1.56
N ASP A 313 -1.68 33.19 -0.49
CA ASP A 313 -1.26 34.58 -0.44
C ASP A 313 0.28 34.58 -0.48
N THR A 314 0.84 35.07 -1.60
CA THR A 314 2.27 35.35 -1.71
C THR A 314 2.59 36.51 -0.77
N VAL A 315 3.30 36.23 0.31
CA VAL A 315 3.97 37.24 1.15
C VAL A 315 5.19 37.77 0.40
#